data_AF-A0A382ZQG4-F1
#
_entry.id   AF-A0A382ZQG4-F1
#
_cell.length_a   1.000
_cell.length_b   1.000
_cell.length_c   1.000
_cell.angle_alpha   90.00
_cell.angle_beta   90.00
_cell.angle_gamma   90.00
#
_symmetry.space_group_name_H-M   'P 1'
#
loop_
_entity.id
_entity.type
_entity.pdbx_description
1 polymer ?
#
loop_
_entity_poly.entity_id
_entity_poly.type
_entity_poly.pdbx_seq_one_letter_code
_entity_poly.pdbx_strand_id
1 'polypeptide(L)'
;LNRRIPQIVGSYFITGTSLVFFVQYLVDKYHFSGHYPTLTIFALIGILPTVIILSYFHGAPGKDQWTKIEKIGIPINILFIGCVLFFGDRLNIWELEEYAKPENVRDTFLINMHSSPELYTWIDAVKDKEEFPDIPGKVEIFSDSLLDETINYVTSYLGTKFFTLDVDLHYPTTELKPLLDKYPPHEMLFAGAITEKELENNMIEVYDLYKKQGIYLDGIMNVVFVRFLPQGETHWGRSFFYSFYELMGGKKFNVW
;
A
#
# COMPACT_ATOMS: atom_id res chain seq x y z
N LEU A 1 12.69 -53.57 -16.08
CA LEU A 1 12.95 -52.21 -15.56
C LEU A 1 13.66 -51.31 -16.62
N ASN A 2 13.19 -51.26 -17.88
CA ASN A 2 13.82 -50.45 -18.96
C ASN A 2 12.96 -49.27 -19.46
N ARG A 3 11.89 -48.90 -18.73
CA ARG A 3 11.03 -47.78 -19.13
C ARG A 3 11.53 -46.49 -18.48
N ARG A 4 11.73 -45.45 -19.29
CA ARG A 4 12.27 -44.15 -18.88
C ARG A 4 11.20 -43.22 -18.28
N ILE A 5 10.22 -43.78 -17.57
CA ILE A 5 9.09 -43.02 -17.01
C ILE A 5 9.58 -41.94 -16.03
N PRO A 6 10.42 -42.25 -15.03
CA PRO A 6 10.87 -41.23 -14.08
C PRO A 6 11.68 -40.12 -14.75
N GLN A 7 12.49 -40.44 -15.77
CA GLN A 7 13.29 -39.45 -16.49
C GLN A 7 12.41 -38.52 -17.32
N ILE A 8 11.41 -39.05 -18.03
CA ILE A 8 10.50 -38.25 -18.86
C ILE A 8 9.62 -37.35 -17.98
N VAL A 9 9.05 -37.90 -16.91
CA VAL A 9 8.22 -37.14 -15.96
C VAL A 9 9.08 -36.11 -15.21
N GLY A 10 10.30 -36.48 -14.80
CA GLY A 10 11.24 -35.55 -14.17
C GLY A 10 11.65 -34.39 -15.08
N SER A 11 12.01 -34.68 -16.34
CA SER A 11 12.31 -33.63 -17.33
C SER A 11 11.11 -32.73 -17.60
N TYR A 12 9.90 -33.31 -17.61
CA TYR A 12 8.67 -32.55 -17.78
C TYR A 12 8.47 -31.52 -16.66
N PHE A 13 8.71 -31.89 -15.40
CA PHE A 13 8.61 -30.94 -14.28
C PHE A 13 9.67 -29.84 -14.36
N ILE A 14 10.92 -30.18 -14.71
CA ILE A 14 11.99 -29.19 -14.86
C ILE A 14 11.63 -28.20 -15.97
N THR A 15 11.32 -28.68 -17.19
CA THR A 15 10.96 -27.84 -18.32
C THR A 15 9.67 -27.05 -18.07
N GLY A 16 8.67 -27.67 -17.45
CA GLY A 16 7.41 -27.02 -17.08
C GLY A 16 7.64 -25.87 -16.09
N THR A 17 8.47 -26.08 -15.08
CA THR A 17 8.81 -25.04 -14.10
C THR A 17 9.57 -23.89 -14.77
N SER A 18 10.53 -24.20 -15.66
CA SER A 18 11.23 -23.19 -16.47
C SER A 18 10.27 -22.37 -17.34
N LEU A 19 9.25 -23.00 -17.93
CA LEU A 19 8.22 -22.31 -18.70
C LEU A 19 7.41 -21.36 -17.82
N VAL A 20 6.99 -21.79 -16.63
CA VAL A 20 6.24 -20.93 -15.68
C VAL A 20 7.05 -19.69 -15.31
N PHE A 21 8.34 -19.85 -14.98
CA PHE A 21 9.20 -18.70 -14.67
C PHE A 21 9.42 -17.79 -15.87
N PHE A 22 9.54 -18.36 -17.07
CA PHE A 22 9.64 -17.56 -18.29
C PHE A 22 8.36 -16.75 -18.53
N VAL A 23 7.17 -17.34 -18.37
CA VAL A 23 5.90 -16.61 -18.48
C VAL A 23 5.77 -15.54 -17.40
N GLN A 24 6.15 -15.84 -16.16
CA GLN A 24 6.19 -14.84 -15.07
C GLN A 24 7.10 -13.66 -15.44
N TYR A 25 8.30 -13.93 -15.93
CA TYR A 25 9.22 -12.90 -16.42
C TYR A 25 8.58 -12.04 -17.51
N LEU A 26 7.83 -12.66 -18.44
CA LEU A 26 7.16 -11.91 -19.49
C LEU A 26 6.04 -11.00 -18.95
N VAL A 27 5.28 -11.47 -17.95
CA VAL A 27 4.27 -10.66 -17.23
C VAL A 27 4.93 -9.46 -16.57
N ASP A 28 5.98 -9.69 -15.78
CA ASP A 28 6.66 -8.64 -15.01
C ASP A 28 7.34 -7.61 -15.92
N LYS A 29 7.90 -8.06 -17.07
CA LYS A 29 8.72 -7.22 -17.94
C LYS A 29 7.95 -6.53 -19.05
N TYR A 30 6.90 -7.14 -19.57
CA TYR A 30 6.17 -6.68 -20.76
C TYR A 30 4.70 -6.36 -20.50
N HIS A 31 4.28 -6.30 -19.23
CA HIS A 31 2.91 -5.97 -18.82
C HIS A 31 1.85 -6.89 -19.45
N PHE A 32 2.18 -8.18 -19.64
CA PHE A 32 1.15 -9.17 -19.96
C PHE A 32 0.21 -9.39 -18.78
N SER A 33 -0.95 -10.01 -19.05
CA SER A 33 -1.95 -10.21 -18.01
C SER A 33 -1.44 -11.11 -16.89
N GLY A 34 -1.71 -10.72 -15.64
CA GLY A 34 -1.20 -11.37 -14.43
C GLY A 34 -1.65 -12.83 -14.24
N HIS A 35 -2.70 -13.28 -14.93
CA HIS A 35 -3.21 -14.64 -14.82
C HIS A 35 -2.49 -15.65 -15.75
N TYR A 36 -1.60 -15.22 -16.64
CA TYR A 36 -0.90 -16.12 -17.57
C TYR A 36 -0.01 -17.19 -16.90
N PRO A 37 0.70 -16.91 -15.79
CA PRO A 37 1.41 -17.95 -15.03
C PRO A 37 0.45 -19.02 -14.50
N THR A 38 -0.73 -18.61 -14.01
CA THR A 38 -1.80 -19.51 -13.55
C THR A 38 -2.31 -20.40 -14.68
N LEU A 39 -2.59 -19.83 -15.86
CA LEU A 39 -2.97 -20.61 -17.05
C LEU A 39 -1.89 -21.62 -17.44
N THR A 40 -0.62 -21.21 -17.35
CA THR A 40 0.52 -22.07 -17.67
C THR A 40 0.64 -23.25 -16.72
N ILE A 41 0.49 -23.01 -15.40
CA ILE A 41 0.47 -24.07 -14.38
C ILE A 41 -0.71 -25.01 -14.62
N PHE A 42 -1.91 -24.47 -14.88
CA PHE A 42 -3.08 -25.29 -15.17
C PHE A 42 -2.86 -26.17 -16.40
N ALA A 43 -2.33 -25.63 -17.49
CA ALA A 43 -2.02 -26.39 -18.70
C ALA A 43 -0.96 -27.48 -18.41
N LEU A 44 0.08 -27.17 -17.64
CA LEU A 44 1.12 -28.15 -17.30
C LEU A 44 0.61 -29.28 -16.40
N ILE A 45 -0.22 -28.96 -15.40
CA ILE A 45 -0.86 -30.00 -14.57
C ILE A 45 -1.85 -30.80 -15.40
N GLY A 46 -2.64 -30.13 -16.23
CA GLY A 46 -3.62 -30.76 -17.12
C GLY A 46 -2.99 -31.69 -18.14
N ILE A 47 -1.81 -31.38 -18.68
CA ILE A 47 -1.09 -32.24 -19.63
C ILE A 47 -0.44 -33.46 -18.95
N LEU A 48 -0.24 -33.45 -17.62
CA LEU A 48 0.47 -34.49 -16.88
C LEU A 48 -0.07 -35.93 -17.11
N PRO A 49 -1.39 -36.19 -17.15
CA PRO A 49 -1.92 -37.51 -17.50
C PRO A 49 -1.47 -37.99 -18.89
N THR A 50 -1.43 -37.10 -19.88
CA THR A 50 -0.92 -37.42 -21.24
C THR A 50 0.56 -37.78 -21.18
N VAL A 51 1.37 -37.04 -20.41
CA VAL A 51 2.81 -37.32 -20.23
C VAL A 51 3.03 -38.68 -19.57
N ILE A 52 2.23 -39.03 -18.57
CA ILE A 52 2.30 -40.33 -17.90
C ILE A 52 1.91 -41.46 -18.87
N ILE A 53 0.83 -41.31 -19.64
CA ILE A 53 0.40 -42.30 -20.64
C ILE A 53 1.52 -42.52 -21.68
N LEU A 54 2.06 -41.44 -22.26
CA LEU A 54 3.11 -41.53 -23.27
C LEU A 54 4.39 -42.11 -22.69
N SER A 55 4.84 -41.66 -21.52
CA SER A 55 6.04 -42.21 -20.89
C SER A 55 5.89 -43.69 -20.52
N TYR A 56 4.67 -44.14 -20.19
CA TYR A 56 4.40 -45.54 -19.91
C TYR A 56 4.47 -46.40 -21.17
N PHE A 57 3.78 -46.03 -22.25
CA PHE A 57 3.67 -46.86 -23.46
C PHE A 57 4.86 -46.68 -24.42
N HIS A 58 5.46 -45.50 -24.46
CA HIS A 58 6.55 -45.11 -25.38
C HIS A 58 7.90 -44.84 -24.68
N GLY A 59 8.01 -45.12 -23.38
CA GLY A 59 9.25 -44.91 -22.62
C GLY A 59 10.29 -46.01 -22.76
N ALA A 60 10.01 -47.07 -23.54
CA ALA A 60 10.94 -48.15 -23.83
C ALA A 60 11.62 -47.94 -25.19
N PRO A 61 12.89 -48.32 -25.39
CA PRO A 61 13.52 -48.26 -26.71
C PRO A 61 12.90 -49.28 -27.68
N GLY A 62 12.33 -48.82 -28.80
CA GLY A 62 11.72 -49.70 -29.81
C GLY A 62 10.78 -48.98 -30.77
N LYS A 63 10.20 -49.71 -31.72
CA LYS A 63 9.05 -49.23 -32.51
C LYS A 63 7.78 -49.48 -31.70
N ASP A 64 7.20 -48.41 -31.20
CA ASP A 64 5.97 -48.47 -30.42
C ASP A 64 4.74 -48.24 -31.31
N GLN A 65 3.67 -48.97 -31.01
CA GLN A 65 2.39 -48.85 -31.67
C GLN A 65 1.43 -48.10 -30.75
N TRP A 66 0.65 -47.19 -31.32
CA TRP A 66 -0.37 -46.46 -30.58
C TRP A 66 -1.45 -47.40 -30.03
N THR A 67 -1.60 -47.41 -28.72
CA THR A 67 -2.62 -48.19 -28.03
C THR A 67 -4.00 -47.53 -28.13
N LYS A 68 -5.06 -48.29 -27.83
CA LYS A 68 -6.43 -47.75 -27.74
C LYS A 68 -6.54 -46.67 -26.65
N ILE A 69 -5.82 -46.82 -25.54
CA ILE A 69 -5.80 -45.87 -24.43
C ILE A 69 -5.23 -44.53 -24.91
N GLU A 70 -4.14 -44.55 -25.67
CA GLU A 70 -3.51 -43.33 -26.18
C GLU A 70 -4.38 -42.61 -27.21
N LYS A 71 -4.99 -43.36 -28.13
CA LYS A 71 -5.86 -42.80 -29.17
C LYS A 71 -7.13 -42.14 -28.64
N ILE A 72 -7.55 -42.48 -27.41
CA ILE A 72 -8.78 -41.95 -26.79
C ILE A 72 -8.41 -40.97 -25.68
N GLY A 73 -7.55 -41.36 -24.75
CA GLY A 73 -7.20 -40.58 -23.56
C GLY A 73 -6.45 -39.29 -23.89
N ILE A 74 -5.53 -39.32 -24.86
CA ILE A 74 -4.75 -38.11 -25.21
C ILE A 74 -5.65 -37.05 -25.85
N PRO A 75 -6.48 -37.36 -26.87
CA PRO A 75 -7.43 -36.37 -27.40
C PRO A 75 -8.42 -35.85 -26.37
N ILE A 76 -8.98 -36.70 -25.49
CA ILE A 76 -9.90 -36.27 -24.44
C ILE A 76 -9.22 -35.29 -23.48
N ASN A 77 -7.99 -35.58 -23.07
CA ASN A 77 -7.25 -34.72 -22.16
C ASN A 77 -6.95 -33.35 -22.80
N ILE A 78 -6.50 -33.35 -24.07
CA ILE A 78 -6.24 -32.11 -24.83
C ILE A 78 -7.54 -31.30 -24.98
N LEU A 79 -8.65 -31.95 -25.29
CA LEU A 79 -9.95 -31.29 -25.42
C LEU A 79 -10.40 -30.66 -24.09
N PHE A 80 -10.25 -31.40 -22.98
CA PHE A 80 -10.57 -30.90 -21.65
C PHE A 80 -9.76 -29.64 -21.31
N ILE A 81 -8.44 -29.68 -21.49
CA ILE A 81 -7.55 -28.53 -21.23
C ILE A 81 -7.96 -27.36 -22.11
N GLY A 82 -8.19 -27.60 -23.41
CA GLY A 82 -8.64 -26.57 -24.35
C GLY A 82 -9.95 -25.93 -23.92
N CYS A 83 -10.96 -26.73 -23.57
CA CYS A 83 -12.24 -26.22 -23.09
C CYS A 83 -12.08 -25.33 -21.85
N VAL A 84 -11.29 -25.76 -20.86
CA VAL A 84 -11.07 -24.94 -19.66
C VAL A 84 -10.29 -23.67 -20.00
N LEU A 85 -9.27 -23.72 -20.87
CA LEU A 85 -8.52 -22.53 -21.29
C LEU A 85 -9.38 -21.53 -22.07
N PHE A 86 -10.27 -21.98 -22.96
CA PHE A 86 -11.12 -21.10 -23.78
C PHE A 86 -12.35 -20.57 -23.05
N PHE A 87 -12.94 -21.35 -22.13
CA PHE A 87 -14.19 -21.00 -21.44
C PHE A 87 -14.01 -20.66 -19.96
N GLY A 88 -12.84 -20.93 -19.38
CA GLY A 88 -12.58 -20.73 -17.95
C GLY A 88 -12.70 -19.29 -17.50
N ASP A 89 -12.40 -18.34 -18.39
CA ASP A 89 -12.56 -16.90 -18.13
C ASP A 89 -14.04 -16.54 -17.95
N ARG A 90 -14.91 -17.03 -18.83
CA ARG A 90 -16.37 -16.85 -18.72
C ARG A 90 -16.99 -17.57 -17.52
N LEU A 91 -16.34 -18.62 -17.06
CA LEU A 91 -16.78 -19.44 -15.93
C LEU A 91 -16.14 -19.01 -14.60
N ASN A 92 -15.38 -17.91 -14.63
CA ASN A 92 -14.67 -17.38 -13.49
C ASN A 92 -13.73 -18.36 -12.77
N ILE A 93 -13.14 -19.30 -13.53
CA ILE A 93 -12.26 -20.35 -13.02
C ILE A 93 -10.89 -19.78 -12.60
N TRP A 94 -10.50 -18.64 -13.19
CA TRP A 94 -9.21 -18.00 -12.96
C TRP A 94 -9.22 -16.99 -11.82
N GLU A 95 -10.40 -16.48 -11.45
CA GLU A 95 -10.62 -15.73 -10.22
C GLU A 95 -10.68 -16.71 -9.04
N LEU A 96 -9.53 -17.35 -8.76
CA LEU A 96 -9.26 -17.75 -7.39
C LEU A 96 -9.26 -16.45 -6.59
N GLU A 97 -10.09 -16.34 -5.55
CA GLU A 97 -10.10 -15.18 -4.64
C GLU A 97 -8.65 -14.74 -4.48
N GLU A 98 -8.31 -13.58 -5.05
CA GLU A 98 -7.03 -12.99 -4.80
C GLU A 98 -7.00 -12.88 -3.28
N TYR A 99 -6.18 -13.71 -2.61
CA TYR A 99 -5.58 -13.28 -1.37
C TYR A 99 -4.93 -11.99 -1.78
N ALA A 100 -5.61 -10.87 -1.47
CA ALA A 100 -5.19 -9.54 -1.85
C ALA A 100 -3.69 -9.52 -1.57
N LYS A 101 -2.89 -9.58 -2.63
CA LYS A 101 -1.49 -9.25 -2.48
C LYS A 101 -1.59 -7.86 -1.87
N PRO A 102 -1.04 -7.62 -0.66
CA PRO A 102 -0.95 -6.25 -0.22
C PRO A 102 -0.25 -5.57 -1.40
N GLU A 103 -0.98 -4.71 -2.10
CA GLU A 103 -0.34 -3.84 -3.07
C GLU A 103 0.82 -3.24 -2.29
N ASN A 104 1.99 -3.11 -2.92
CA ASN A 104 2.99 -2.20 -2.40
C ASN A 104 2.33 -0.81 -2.55
N VAL A 105 1.43 -0.48 -1.63
CA VAL A 105 0.84 0.82 -1.49
C VAL A 105 2.03 1.62 -0.99
N ARG A 106 2.52 2.52 -1.85
CA ARG A 106 3.46 3.54 -1.42
C ARG A 106 2.89 4.16 -0.17
N ASP A 107 3.66 4.18 0.91
CA ASP A 107 3.23 4.83 2.14
C ASP A 107 2.90 6.29 1.78
N THR A 108 1.63 6.66 1.88
CA THR A 108 1.10 7.91 1.37
C THR A 108 0.75 8.81 2.55
N PHE A 109 1.54 9.86 2.75
CA PHE A 109 1.38 10.75 3.89
C PHE A 109 0.91 12.15 3.47
N LEU A 110 -0.06 12.68 4.19
CA LEU A 110 -0.44 14.09 4.11
C LEU A 110 0.31 14.88 5.17
N ILE A 111 1.13 15.85 4.77
CA ILE A 111 1.86 16.72 5.70
C ILE A 111 1.21 18.09 5.74
N ASN A 112 0.53 18.41 6.85
CA ASN A 112 0.09 19.76 7.15
C ASN A 112 1.13 20.51 7.99
N MET A 113 1.34 21.77 7.64
CA MET A 113 2.24 22.68 8.33
C MET A 113 1.52 24.02 8.46
N HIS A 114 1.34 24.48 9.69
CA HIS A 114 0.63 25.72 9.95
C HIS A 114 1.13 26.45 11.20
N SER A 115 0.70 27.71 11.34
CA SER A 115 0.85 28.50 12.54
C SER A 115 -0.39 29.39 12.65
N SER A 116 -1.43 28.87 13.27
CA SER A 116 -2.78 29.45 13.20
C SER A 116 -3.31 29.89 14.57
N PRO A 117 -4.33 30.75 14.63
CA PRO A 117 -4.90 31.26 15.88
C PRO A 117 -5.47 30.18 16.82
N GLU A 118 -5.79 29.00 16.31
CA GLU A 118 -6.23 27.82 17.06
C GLU A 118 -5.26 27.47 18.19
N LEU A 119 -3.96 27.76 18.01
CA LEU A 119 -2.93 27.65 19.03
C LEU A 119 -3.31 28.34 20.34
N TYR A 120 -3.85 29.56 20.26
CA TYR A 120 -4.26 30.32 21.44
C TYR A 120 -5.44 29.66 22.15
N THR A 121 -6.37 29.08 21.38
CA THR A 121 -7.53 28.38 21.92
C THR A 121 -7.10 27.11 22.66
N TRP A 122 -6.16 26.35 22.11
CA TRP A 122 -5.65 25.15 22.76
C TRP A 122 -4.85 25.48 24.02
N ILE A 123 -3.96 26.49 23.96
CA ILE A 123 -3.23 26.94 25.15
C ILE A 123 -4.20 27.38 26.25
N ASP A 124 -5.24 28.15 25.91
CA ASP A 124 -6.23 28.60 26.89
C ASP A 124 -7.02 27.44 27.51
N ALA A 125 -7.33 26.40 26.72
CA ALA A 125 -8.04 25.21 27.17
C ALA A 125 -7.23 24.34 28.15
N VAL A 126 -5.89 24.44 28.11
CA VAL A 126 -5.00 23.56 28.89
C VAL A 126 -4.22 24.30 29.97
N LYS A 127 -4.23 25.64 29.99
CA LYS A 127 -3.37 26.45 30.86
C LYS A 127 -3.55 26.20 32.37
N ASP A 128 -4.73 25.75 32.77
CA ASP A 128 -5.07 25.54 34.18
C ASP A 128 -4.91 24.06 34.60
N LYS A 129 -4.37 23.21 33.71
CA LYS A 129 -4.19 21.78 33.97
C LYS A 129 -2.83 21.51 34.61
N GLU A 130 -2.83 20.74 35.70
CA GLU A 130 -1.62 20.37 36.47
C GLU A 130 -0.57 19.63 35.63
N GLU A 131 -0.97 19.00 34.52
CA GLU A 131 -0.09 18.27 33.59
C GLU A 131 0.79 19.19 32.72
N PHE A 132 0.54 20.51 32.72
CA PHE A 132 1.32 21.52 32.00
C PHE A 132 1.90 22.58 32.96
N PRO A 133 2.81 22.21 33.87
CA PRO A 133 3.33 23.14 34.88
C PRO A 133 4.20 24.27 34.29
N ASP A 134 4.77 24.07 33.09
CA ASP A 134 5.69 24.99 32.41
C ASP A 134 5.08 25.59 31.14
N ILE A 135 3.88 26.17 31.24
CA ILE A 135 3.31 26.90 30.08
C ILE A 135 4.21 28.11 29.79
N PRO A 136 4.66 28.30 28.54
CA PRO A 136 5.49 29.44 28.17
C PRO A 136 4.80 30.75 28.57
N GLY A 137 5.58 31.68 29.12
CA GLY A 137 5.07 32.99 29.57
C GLY A 137 4.36 33.77 28.47
N LYS A 138 4.78 33.63 27.21
CA LYS A 138 4.05 34.10 26.02
C LYS A 138 4.22 33.17 24.83
N VAL A 139 3.21 33.11 23.97
CA VAL A 139 3.26 32.38 22.69
C VAL A 139 2.81 33.30 21.56
N GLU A 140 3.45 33.18 20.40
CA GLU A 140 3.13 33.91 19.18
C GLU A 140 3.13 32.98 17.97
N ILE A 141 2.17 33.19 17.06
CA ILE A 141 2.17 32.55 15.74
C ILE A 141 3.26 33.17 14.84
N PHE A 142 3.65 32.44 13.81
CA PHE A 142 4.53 32.96 12.77
C PHE A 142 3.77 33.96 11.90
N SER A 143 4.47 34.98 11.39
CA SER A 143 3.95 35.81 10.32
C SER A 143 3.81 34.99 9.04
N ASP A 144 2.76 35.22 8.25
CA ASP A 144 2.48 34.51 6.99
C ASP A 144 3.72 34.36 6.09
N SER A 145 4.46 35.45 5.85
CA SER A 145 5.68 35.42 5.02
C SER A 145 6.75 34.46 5.52
N LEU A 146 6.94 34.35 6.84
CA LEU A 146 7.93 33.44 7.42
C LEU A 146 7.42 32.00 7.37
N LEU A 147 6.13 31.80 7.62
CA LEU A 147 5.49 30.49 7.55
C LEU A 147 5.57 29.94 6.13
N ASP A 148 5.21 30.73 5.12
CA ASP A 148 5.26 30.34 3.71
C ASP A 148 6.68 30.03 3.26
N GLU A 149 7.66 30.86 3.63
CA GLU A 149 9.08 30.60 3.32
C GLU A 149 9.53 29.27 3.95
N THR A 150 9.17 29.04 5.22
CA THR A 150 9.52 27.81 5.94
C THR A 150 8.88 26.59 5.28
N ILE A 151 7.57 26.65 4.97
CA ILE A 151 6.83 25.57 4.30
C ILE A 151 7.49 25.28 2.96
N ASN A 152 7.72 26.28 2.12
CA ASN A 152 8.33 26.10 0.80
C ASN A 152 9.71 25.45 0.86
N TYR A 153 10.54 25.86 1.83
CA TYR A 153 11.85 25.25 2.04
C TYR A 153 11.73 23.78 2.48
N VAL A 154 10.88 23.49 3.46
CA VAL A 154 10.69 22.13 4.00
C VAL A 154 10.09 21.20 2.94
N THR A 155 9.04 21.61 2.22
CA THR A 155 8.42 20.78 1.18
C THR A 155 9.39 20.47 0.05
N SER A 156 10.17 21.47 -0.39
CA SER A 156 11.22 21.27 -1.40
C SER A 156 12.28 20.28 -0.92
N TYR A 157 12.75 20.44 0.32
CA TYR A 157 13.75 19.56 0.90
C TYR A 157 13.24 18.12 1.00
N LEU A 158 12.06 17.91 1.59
CA LEU A 158 11.44 16.58 1.72
C LEU A 158 11.19 15.95 0.35
N GLY A 159 10.67 16.71 -0.61
CA GLY A 159 10.49 16.23 -1.99
C GLY A 159 11.79 15.68 -2.57
N THR A 160 12.93 16.34 -2.39
CA THR A 160 14.22 15.82 -2.88
C THR A 160 14.72 14.59 -2.14
N LYS A 161 14.41 14.44 -0.85
CA LYS A 161 14.88 13.32 -0.03
C LYS A 161 14.07 12.06 -0.21
N PHE A 162 12.77 12.21 -0.41
CA PHE A 162 11.83 11.10 -0.53
C PHE A 162 11.57 10.70 -2.00
N PHE A 163 12.04 11.47 -2.98
CA PHE A 163 11.83 11.17 -4.41
C PHE A 163 12.24 9.75 -4.85
N THR A 164 13.30 9.20 -4.26
CA THR A 164 13.79 7.84 -4.60
C THR A 164 13.24 6.75 -3.67
N LEU A 165 12.45 7.14 -2.67
CA LEU A 165 11.83 6.22 -1.72
C LEU A 165 10.41 5.90 -2.21
N ASP A 166 9.88 4.75 -1.79
CA ASP A 166 8.52 4.30 -2.14
C ASP A 166 7.47 4.95 -1.21
N VAL A 167 7.59 6.26 -1.01
CA VAL A 167 6.75 7.08 -0.11
C VAL A 167 6.20 8.24 -0.93
N ASP A 168 4.88 8.44 -0.90
CA ASP A 168 4.23 9.56 -1.56
C ASP A 168 3.86 10.64 -0.53
N LEU A 169 4.27 11.88 -0.79
CA LEU A 169 4.08 13.00 0.12
C LEU A 169 3.11 14.00 -0.51
N HIS A 170 1.97 14.18 0.14
CA HIS A 170 0.99 15.18 -0.23
C HIS A 170 1.02 16.37 0.72
N TYR A 171 0.65 17.53 0.19
CA TYR A 171 0.49 18.76 0.96
C TYR A 171 -0.94 19.28 0.74
N PRO A 172 -1.58 19.85 1.77
CA PRO A 172 -2.98 20.23 1.69
C PRO A 172 -3.21 21.42 0.78
N THR A 173 -4.33 21.39 0.06
CA THR A 173 -4.83 22.53 -0.71
C THR A 173 -5.31 23.65 0.21
N THR A 174 -5.44 24.86 -0.31
CA THR A 174 -5.96 26.02 0.43
C THR A 174 -7.36 25.77 1.01
N GLU A 175 -8.18 24.96 0.35
CA GLU A 175 -9.52 24.60 0.82
C GLU A 175 -9.50 23.67 2.04
N LEU A 176 -8.49 22.81 2.15
CA LEU A 176 -8.38 21.82 3.21
C LEU A 176 -7.64 22.34 4.45
N LYS A 177 -6.78 23.35 4.28
CA LYS A 177 -6.02 23.97 5.38
C LYS A 177 -6.89 24.35 6.60
N PRO A 178 -8.04 25.03 6.45
CA PRO A 178 -8.87 25.40 7.61
C PRO A 178 -9.41 24.20 8.41
N LEU A 179 -9.53 23.03 7.80
CA LEU A 179 -9.94 21.80 8.48
C LEU A 179 -8.75 21.20 9.25
N LEU A 180 -7.58 21.14 8.62
CA LEU A 180 -6.35 20.57 9.20
C LEU A 180 -5.73 21.45 10.27
N ASP A 181 -5.87 22.77 10.17
CA ASP A 181 -5.35 23.73 11.16
C ASP A 181 -6.05 23.61 12.51
N LYS A 182 -7.17 22.88 12.57
CA LYS A 182 -7.88 22.52 13.82
C LYS A 182 -7.33 21.26 14.49
N TYR A 183 -6.32 20.61 13.91
CA TYR A 183 -5.75 19.39 14.45
C TYR A 183 -4.76 19.81 15.54
N PRO A 184 -5.03 19.52 16.82
CA PRO A 184 -4.15 19.96 17.87
C PRO A 184 -2.83 19.16 17.83
N PRO A 185 -1.76 19.71 18.40
CA PRO A 185 -0.63 18.91 18.83
C PRO A 185 -1.05 17.75 19.73
N HIS A 186 -0.25 16.68 19.75
CA HIS A 186 -0.50 15.51 20.59
C HIS A 186 -0.72 15.91 22.06
N GLU A 187 0.13 16.77 22.62
CA GLU A 187 0.01 17.22 24.00
C GLU A 187 -1.35 17.89 24.29
N MET A 188 -1.86 18.68 23.35
CA MET A 188 -3.15 19.37 23.47
C MET A 188 -4.34 18.40 23.35
N LEU A 189 -4.17 17.30 22.60
CA LEU A 189 -5.15 16.21 22.53
C LEU A 189 -5.30 15.48 23.86
N PHE A 190 -4.19 15.10 24.50
CA PHE A 190 -4.21 14.48 25.83
C PHE A 190 -4.85 15.41 26.86
N ALA A 191 -4.58 16.70 26.72
CA ALA A 191 -5.17 17.74 27.51
C ALA A 191 -6.65 18.02 27.13
N GLY A 192 -7.29 17.26 26.26
CA GLY A 192 -8.72 17.37 25.95
C GLY A 192 -9.13 18.69 25.30
N ALA A 193 -8.22 19.34 24.55
CA ALA A 193 -8.52 20.58 23.83
C ALA A 193 -9.56 20.38 22.70
N ILE A 194 -9.68 19.14 22.20
CA ILE A 194 -10.70 18.70 21.25
C ILE A 194 -11.20 17.31 21.68
N THR A 195 -12.44 16.97 21.32
CA THR A 195 -12.97 15.63 21.60
C THR A 195 -12.43 14.63 20.58
N GLU A 196 -12.15 13.39 21.01
CA GLU A 196 -11.71 12.30 20.14
C GLU A 196 -12.67 12.08 18.95
N LYS A 197 -13.98 12.20 19.20
CA LYS A 197 -15.03 12.08 18.18
C LYS A 197 -14.99 13.19 17.13
N GLU A 198 -14.73 14.43 17.55
CA GLU A 198 -14.62 15.56 16.62
C GLU A 198 -13.38 15.39 15.72
N LEU A 199 -12.26 14.99 16.31
CA LEU A 199 -11.04 14.69 15.59
C LEU A 199 -11.23 13.54 14.59
N GLU A 200 -11.87 12.45 15.02
CA GLU A 200 -12.20 11.29 14.18
C GLU A 200 -13.06 11.70 12.97
N ASN A 201 -14.10 12.50 13.18
CA ASN A 201 -14.95 12.98 12.09
C ASN A 201 -14.17 13.83 11.07
N ASN A 202 -13.32 14.75 11.55
CA ASN A 202 -12.50 15.58 10.67
C ASN A 202 -11.50 14.71 9.87
N MET A 203 -10.91 13.70 10.51
CA MET A 203 -9.98 12.76 9.84
C MET A 203 -10.66 11.94 8.75
N ILE A 204 -11.87 11.44 9.01
CA ILE A 204 -12.67 10.72 8.01
C ILE A 204 -12.97 11.64 6.83
N GLU A 205 -13.34 12.90 7.08
CA GLU A 205 -13.62 13.87 6.03
C GLU A 205 -12.38 14.12 5.14
N VAL A 206 -11.21 14.34 5.75
CA VAL A 206 -9.95 14.49 5.02
C VAL A 206 -9.63 13.25 4.18
N TYR A 207 -9.74 12.06 4.78
CA TYR A 207 -9.47 10.80 4.09
C TYR A 207 -10.40 10.60 2.89
N ASP A 208 -11.70 10.83 3.05
CA ASP A 208 -12.68 10.68 1.97
C ASP A 208 -12.45 11.66 0.82
N LEU A 209 -11.95 12.88 1.10
CA LEU A 209 -11.60 13.86 0.07
C LEU A 209 -10.41 13.41 -0.79
N TYR A 210 -9.38 12.83 -0.18
CA TYR A 210 -8.24 12.27 -0.92
C TYR A 210 -8.62 10.98 -1.65
N LYS A 211 -9.43 10.13 -1.01
CA LYS A 211 -9.91 8.89 -1.62
C LYS A 211 -10.72 9.13 -2.88
N LYS A 212 -11.56 10.18 -2.91
CA LYS A 212 -12.29 10.59 -4.13
C LYS A 212 -11.37 10.96 -5.30
N GLN A 213 -10.12 11.33 -5.02
CA GLN A 213 -9.09 11.64 -6.02
C GLN A 213 -8.23 10.41 -6.38
N GLY A 214 -8.56 9.23 -5.82
CA GLY A 214 -7.78 8.00 -6.01
C GLY A 214 -6.55 7.90 -5.12
N ILE A 215 -6.41 8.78 -4.12
CA ILE A 215 -5.29 8.79 -3.17
C ILE A 215 -5.74 8.15 -1.86
N TYR A 216 -5.05 7.11 -1.43
CA TYR A 216 -5.33 6.41 -0.18
C TYR A 216 -4.26 6.81 0.84
N LEU A 217 -4.63 7.67 1.80
CA LEU A 217 -3.70 8.13 2.81
C LEU A 217 -3.47 7.04 3.87
N ASP A 218 -2.21 6.82 4.24
CA ASP A 218 -1.78 5.96 5.35
C ASP A 218 -1.59 6.76 6.65
N GLY A 219 -1.32 8.07 6.54
CA GLY A 219 -1.19 8.93 7.71
C GLY A 219 -1.27 10.42 7.41
N ILE A 220 -1.56 11.19 8.45
CA ILE A 220 -1.53 12.66 8.44
C ILE A 220 -0.49 13.11 9.47
N MET A 221 0.53 13.84 9.02
CA MET A 221 1.47 14.52 9.90
C MET A 221 1.04 15.98 10.02
N ASN A 222 0.69 16.44 11.22
CA ASN A 222 0.39 17.84 11.47
C ASN A 222 1.53 18.49 12.25
N VAL A 223 2.07 19.60 11.73
CA VAL A 223 3.17 20.35 12.34
C VAL A 223 2.72 21.79 12.61
N VAL A 224 2.83 22.20 13.87
CA VAL A 224 2.40 23.52 14.34
C VAL A 224 3.62 24.35 14.73
N PHE A 225 3.95 25.38 13.95
CA PHE A 225 5.07 26.27 14.24
C PHE A 225 4.68 27.34 15.27
N VAL A 226 5.55 27.56 16.25
CA VAL A 226 5.27 28.50 17.34
C VAL A 226 6.52 29.29 17.74
N ARG A 227 6.31 30.52 18.19
CA ARG A 227 7.30 31.26 18.97
C ARG A 227 6.88 31.21 20.42
N PHE A 228 7.82 30.89 21.30
CA PHE A 228 7.57 30.84 22.73
C PHE A 228 8.58 31.69 23.46
N LEU A 229 8.12 32.39 24.50
CA LEU A 229 8.94 33.13 25.44
C LEU A 229 8.71 32.48 26.80
N PRO A 230 9.66 31.68 27.31
CA PRO A 230 9.54 31.08 28.63
C PRO A 230 9.37 32.13 29.72
N GLN A 231 8.72 31.76 30.83
CA GLN A 231 8.54 32.68 31.94
C GLN A 231 9.89 33.07 32.54
N GLY A 232 10.14 34.36 32.69
CA GLY A 232 11.40 34.89 33.23
C GLY A 232 12.52 35.07 32.19
N GLU A 233 12.28 34.70 30.93
CA GLU A 233 13.24 34.90 29.84
C GLU A 233 13.00 36.22 29.09
N THR A 234 14.03 36.72 28.41
CA THR A 234 13.96 37.95 27.59
C THR A 234 14.05 37.69 26.08
N HIS A 235 14.30 36.45 25.66
CA HIS A 235 14.52 36.09 24.27
C HIS A 235 13.48 35.10 23.77
N TRP A 236 12.91 35.38 22.59
CA TRP A 236 11.99 34.47 21.92
C TRP A 236 12.70 33.25 21.38
N GLY A 237 12.19 32.06 21.71
CA GLY A 237 12.50 30.81 21.05
C GLY A 237 11.57 30.54 19.87
N ARG A 238 12.06 29.77 18.89
CA ARG A 238 11.23 29.16 17.84
C ARG A 238 11.15 27.67 18.11
N SER A 239 9.95 27.12 18.08
CA SER A 239 9.72 25.68 18.19
C SER A 239 8.65 25.24 17.20
N PHE A 240 8.41 23.95 17.16
CA PHE A 240 7.22 23.38 16.55
C PHE A 240 6.73 22.23 17.41
N PHE A 241 5.42 22.01 17.37
CA PHE A 241 4.81 20.78 17.83
C PHE A 241 4.46 19.92 16.63
N TYR A 242 4.34 18.60 16.85
CA TYR A 242 3.88 17.71 15.81
C TYR A 242 2.96 16.64 16.37
N SER A 243 2.16 16.07 15.49
CA SER A 243 1.33 14.90 15.77
C SER A 243 1.27 14.06 14.50
N PHE A 244 1.26 12.73 14.68
CA PHE A 244 1.08 11.81 13.58
C PHE A 244 -0.20 11.00 13.79
N TYR A 245 -1.11 11.11 12.82
CA TYR A 245 -2.37 10.39 12.80
C TYR A 245 -2.27 9.25 11.80
N GLU A 246 -2.20 8.02 12.30
CA GLU A 246 -2.18 6.82 11.48
C GLU A 246 -3.60 6.50 10.99
N LEU A 247 -3.79 6.23 9.70
CA LEU A 247 -5.10 5.96 9.10
C LEU A 247 -5.20 4.47 8.72
N MET A 248 -5.87 3.65 9.53
CA MET A 248 -6.08 2.23 9.20
C MET A 248 -7.26 2.06 8.23
N GLY A 249 -7.01 2.25 6.93
CA GLY A 249 -8.01 2.04 5.88
C GLY A 249 -9.27 2.91 6.03
N GLY A 250 -9.11 4.12 6.60
CA GLY A 250 -10.18 5.08 6.83
C GLY A 250 -11.18 4.70 7.93
N LYS A 251 -10.88 3.72 8.79
CA LYS A 251 -11.82 3.21 9.81
C LYS A 251 -11.37 3.37 11.25
N LYS A 252 -10.06 3.46 11.49
CA LYS A 252 -9.50 3.58 12.83
C LYS A 252 -8.27 4.45 12.76
N PHE A 253 -8.11 5.28 13.79
CA PHE A 253 -7.04 6.24 13.87
C PHE A 253 -6.26 6.04 15.17
N ASN A 254 -4.93 6.13 15.08
CA ASN A 254 -4.06 6.23 16.25
C ASN A 254 -3.34 7.58 16.20
N VAL A 255 -3.26 8.25 17.35
CA VAL A 255 -2.47 9.47 17.50
C VAL A 255 -1.14 9.10 18.14
N TRP A 256 -0.05 9.56 17.54
CA TRP A 256 1.33 9.41 18.01
C TRP A 256 2.03 10.77 18.13
#